data_AF-A0A2U2D5H3-F1
#
_entry.id   AF-A0A2U2D5H3-F1
#
_cell.length_a   1.000
_cell.length_b   1.000
_cell.length_c   1.000
_cell.angle_alpha   90.00
_cell.angle_beta   90.00
_cell.angle_gamma   90.00
#
_symmetry.space_group_name_H-M   'P 1'
#
loop_
_entity.id
_entity.type
_entity.pdbx_description
1 polymer ?
#
loop_
_entity_poly.entity_id
_entity_poly.type
_entity_poly.pdbx_seq_one_letter_code
_entity_poly.pdbx_strand_id
1 'polypeptide(L)'
;MTFMAQKKWIVRGVIVVAVFAAMLIYCVKAMLDYPSDVSVESPSGRYVMQNVPVEKIFMLGGMAYLRVTDRQNPQKVYRTPLYDMQSLDMRPFENEQRVGISWIDFDQQAKTFTISMPQWKESWLNVFISNTPYTNLEND
;
A
#
# COMPACT_ATOMS: atom_id res chain seq x y z
N MET A 1 26.34 34.94 -25.53
CA MET A 1 26.65 33.49 -25.38
C MET A 1 25.91 32.79 -24.23
N THR A 2 25.33 33.53 -23.27
CA THR A 2 24.73 33.04 -22.02
C THR A 2 23.38 32.33 -22.19
N PHE A 3 22.52 32.78 -23.11
CA PHE A 3 21.16 32.25 -23.30
C PHE A 3 21.11 30.78 -23.78
N MET A 4 22.01 30.41 -24.70
CA MET A 4 22.11 29.04 -25.22
C MET A 4 22.61 28.04 -24.17
N ALA A 5 23.50 28.46 -23.27
CA ALA A 5 23.99 27.61 -22.19
C ALA A 5 22.88 27.35 -21.15
N GLN A 6 22.13 28.39 -20.77
CA GLN A 6 21.00 28.29 -19.84
C GLN A 6 19.90 27.36 -20.36
N LYS A 7 19.54 27.44 -21.65
CA LYS A 7 18.56 26.53 -22.28
C LYS A 7 19.01 25.06 -22.21
N LYS A 8 20.32 24.78 -22.39
CA LYS A 8 20.87 23.41 -22.28
C LYS A 8 20.78 22.86 -20.86
N TRP A 9 21.03 23.70 -19.84
CA TRP A 9 20.88 23.29 -18.43
C TRP A 9 19.42 23.01 -18.06
N ILE A 10 18.48 23.82 -18.54
CA ILE A 10 17.05 23.57 -18.33
C ILE A 10 16.63 22.25 -18.96
N VAL A 11 17.01 21.99 -20.23
CA VAL A 11 16.68 20.73 -20.90
C VAL A 11 17.28 19.53 -20.16
N ARG A 12 18.53 19.61 -19.72
CA ARG A 12 19.17 18.55 -18.91
C ARG A 12 18.44 18.33 -17.59
N GLY A 13 18.04 19.40 -16.90
CA GLY A 13 17.25 19.32 -15.67
C GLY A 13 15.92 18.61 -15.89
N VAL A 14 15.19 18.98 -16.95
CA VAL A 14 13.91 18.32 -17.31
C VAL A 14 14.11 16.83 -17.60
N ILE A 15 15.17 16.46 -18.32
CA ILE A 15 15.47 15.05 -18.60
C ILE A 15 15.74 14.28 -17.30
N VAL A 16 16.54 14.83 -16.39
CA VAL A 16 16.84 14.18 -15.10
C VAL A 16 15.56 13.97 -14.28
N VAL A 17 14.70 14.98 -14.21
CA VAL A 17 13.41 14.88 -13.51
C VAL A 17 12.50 13.83 -14.17
N ALA A 18 12.44 13.80 -15.49
CA ALA A 18 11.64 12.81 -16.22
C ALA A 18 12.13 11.38 -16.00
N VAL A 19 13.45 11.15 -16.01
CA VAL A 19 14.05 9.84 -15.71
C VAL A 19 13.74 9.42 -14.28
N PHE A 20 13.89 10.34 -13.32
CA PHE A 20 13.56 10.06 -11.92
C PHE A 20 12.08 9.72 -11.72
N ALA A 21 11.17 10.48 -12.37
CA ALA A 21 9.74 10.20 -12.33
C ALA A 21 9.41 8.85 -12.98
N ALA A 22 10.00 8.53 -14.13
CA ALA A 22 9.81 7.24 -14.78
C ALA A 22 10.31 6.07 -13.91
N MET A 23 11.46 6.25 -13.25
CA MET A 23 12.00 5.27 -12.30
C MET A 23 11.07 5.09 -11.10
N LEU A 24 10.55 6.18 -10.53
CA LEU A 24 9.59 6.13 -9.43
C LEU A 24 8.30 5.38 -9.83
N ILE A 25 7.74 5.70 -11.00
CA ILE A 25 6.55 5.03 -11.54
C ILE A 25 6.81 3.54 -11.72
N TYR A 26 7.98 3.17 -12.26
CA TYR A 26 8.38 1.77 -12.41
C TYR A 26 8.46 1.05 -11.07
N CYS A 27 9.09 1.67 -10.06
CA CYS A 27 9.18 1.11 -8.71
C CYS A 27 7.80 0.93 -8.07
N VAL A 28 6.92 1.94 -8.14
CA VAL A 28 5.55 1.83 -7.61
C VAL A 28 4.80 0.71 -8.29
N LYS A 29 4.84 0.62 -9.63
CA LYS A 29 4.19 -0.49 -10.35
C LYS A 29 4.70 -1.85 -9.90
N ALA A 30 6.02 -1.99 -9.78
CA ALA A 30 6.63 -3.24 -9.31
C ALA A 30 6.19 -3.61 -7.88
N MET A 31 5.94 -2.64 -6.99
CA MET A 31 5.37 -2.89 -5.65
C MET A 31 3.90 -3.32 -5.70
N LEU A 32 3.11 -2.73 -6.60
CA LEU A 32 1.68 -3.02 -6.71
C LEU A 32 1.40 -4.38 -7.36
N ASP A 33 2.23 -4.74 -8.35
CA ASP A 33 2.13 -5.99 -9.09
C ASP A 33 2.84 -7.16 -8.39
N TYR A 34 3.49 -6.90 -7.25
CA TYR A 34 4.22 -7.93 -6.51
C TYR A 34 3.25 -9.03 -6.02
N PRO A 35 3.64 -10.32 -6.12
CA PRO A 35 2.82 -11.41 -5.61
C PRO A 35 2.65 -11.30 -4.09
N SER A 36 1.53 -11.75 -3.58
CA SER A 36 1.33 -11.86 -2.14
C SER A 36 2.07 -13.06 -1.58
N ASP A 37 2.73 -12.88 -0.44
CA ASP A 37 3.41 -13.98 0.25
C ASP A 37 2.43 -14.85 1.04
N VAL A 38 1.43 -14.21 1.65
CA VAL A 38 0.39 -14.86 2.45
C VAL A 38 -0.96 -14.39 1.98
N SER A 39 -1.89 -15.33 1.82
CA SER A 39 -3.27 -15.08 1.42
C SER A 39 -4.19 -15.84 2.35
N VAL A 40 -5.13 -15.14 2.95
CA VAL A 40 -6.16 -15.74 3.80
C VAL A 40 -7.54 -15.34 3.28
N GLU A 41 -8.51 -16.22 3.48
CA GLU A 41 -9.90 -15.95 3.16
C GLU A 41 -10.62 -15.48 4.42
N SER A 42 -11.60 -14.60 4.24
CA SER A 42 -12.52 -14.27 5.32
C SER A 42 -13.38 -15.50 5.67
N PRO A 43 -13.92 -15.60 6.89
CA PRO A 43 -14.82 -16.68 7.30
C PRO A 43 -15.97 -16.99 6.32
N SER A 44 -16.55 -15.97 5.67
CA SER A 44 -17.60 -16.17 4.64
C SER A 44 -17.05 -16.60 3.27
N GLY A 45 -15.74 -16.52 3.06
CA GLY A 45 -15.06 -16.72 1.78
C GLY A 45 -15.26 -15.58 0.78
N ARG A 46 -15.99 -14.51 1.14
CA ARG A 46 -16.27 -13.38 0.25
C ARG A 46 -15.03 -12.53 0.01
N TYR A 47 -14.20 -12.32 1.02
CA TYR A 47 -13.03 -11.48 0.92
C TYR A 47 -11.75 -12.31 0.93
N VAL A 48 -10.79 -11.91 0.09
CA VAL A 48 -9.42 -12.41 0.15
C VAL A 48 -8.54 -11.29 0.68
N MET A 49 -7.79 -11.59 1.73
CA MET A 49 -6.85 -10.67 2.38
C MET A 49 -5.44 -11.18 2.12
N GLN A 50 -4.67 -10.36 1.41
CA GLN A 50 -3.35 -10.73 0.92
C GLN A 50 -2.30 -9.79 1.48
N ASN A 51 -1.29 -10.34 2.14
CA ASN A 51 -0.12 -9.58 2.54
C ASN A 51 0.82 -9.45 1.33
N VAL A 52 1.04 -8.21 0.87
CA VAL A 52 1.92 -7.93 -0.28
C VAL A 52 3.17 -7.22 0.22
N PRO A 53 4.32 -7.90 0.29
CA PRO A 53 5.57 -7.29 0.72
C PRO A 53 6.11 -6.33 -0.35
N VAL A 54 6.84 -5.30 0.08
CA VAL A 54 7.54 -4.35 -0.80
C VAL A 54 9.07 -4.42 -0.66
N GLU A 55 9.58 -5.46 0.01
CA GLU A 55 10.97 -5.62 0.45
C GLU A 55 12.01 -5.51 -0.67
N LYS A 56 11.65 -5.92 -1.89
CA LYS A 56 12.58 -5.93 -3.03
C LYS A 56 12.80 -4.56 -3.67
N ILE A 57 12.15 -3.52 -3.17
CA ILE A 57 12.15 -2.20 -3.81
C ILE A 57 12.58 -1.14 -2.79
N PHE A 58 13.76 -0.55 -3.00
CA PHE A 58 14.18 0.72 -2.39
C PHE A 58 14.36 0.75 -0.85
N MET A 59 15.19 -0.12 -0.27
CA MET A 59 15.47 -0.14 1.19
C MET A 59 14.21 -0.29 2.09
N LEU A 60 13.04 -0.60 1.52
CA LEU A 60 11.78 -0.83 2.25
C LEU A 60 11.69 -2.26 2.81
N GLY A 61 12.84 -2.79 3.26
CA GLY A 61 12.90 -4.13 3.83
C GLY A 61 11.96 -4.24 5.03
N GLY A 62 11.22 -5.35 5.08
CA GLY A 62 10.27 -5.65 6.16
C GLY A 62 8.95 -4.89 6.10
N MET A 63 8.65 -4.15 5.03
CA MET A 63 7.35 -3.47 4.88
C MET A 63 6.42 -4.21 3.92
N ALA A 64 5.11 -4.14 4.20
CA ALA A 64 4.06 -4.68 3.36
C ALA A 64 2.80 -3.81 3.41
N TYR A 65 1.85 -4.08 2.53
CA TYR A 65 0.48 -3.59 2.65
C TYR A 65 -0.49 -4.76 2.54
N LEU A 66 -1.68 -4.60 3.11
CA LEU A 66 -2.76 -5.56 3.01
C LEU A 66 -3.62 -5.19 1.81
N ARG A 67 -3.78 -6.15 0.90
CA ARG A 67 -4.68 -6.07 -0.24
C ARG A 67 -5.94 -6.88 0.05
N VAL A 68 -7.06 -6.20 0.15
CA VAL A 68 -8.38 -6.80 0.34
C VAL A 68 -9.14 -6.80 -0.99
N THR A 69 -9.51 -7.97 -1.45
CA THR A 69 -10.25 -8.17 -2.72
C THR A 69 -11.61 -8.79 -2.41
N ASP A 70 -12.68 -8.14 -2.89
CA ASP A 70 -14.04 -8.72 -2.86
C ASP A 70 -14.18 -9.74 -4.00
N ARG A 71 -14.37 -11.03 -3.69
CA ARG A 71 -14.52 -12.07 -4.72
C ARG A 71 -15.78 -11.92 -5.55
N GLN A 72 -16.84 -11.31 -4.99
CA GLN A 72 -18.05 -11.03 -5.74
C GLN A 72 -17.85 -9.86 -6.70
N ASN A 73 -16.87 -8.99 -6.42
CA ASN A 73 -16.53 -7.84 -7.25
C ASN A 73 -14.99 -7.71 -7.39
N PRO A 74 -14.32 -8.59 -8.16
CA PRO A 74 -12.85 -8.66 -8.17
C PRO A 74 -12.14 -7.38 -8.61
N GLN A 75 -12.85 -6.48 -9.29
CA GLN A 75 -12.37 -5.15 -9.68
C GLN A 75 -12.23 -4.19 -8.47
N LYS A 76 -12.83 -4.52 -7.32
CA LYS A 76 -12.79 -3.73 -6.08
C LYS A 76 -11.66 -4.25 -5.18
N VAL A 77 -10.50 -3.63 -5.35
CA VAL A 77 -9.28 -3.91 -4.59
C VAL A 77 -8.98 -2.73 -3.66
N TYR A 78 -8.91 -3.01 -2.36
CA TYR A 78 -8.63 -2.03 -1.31
C TYR A 78 -7.24 -2.31 -0.73
N ARG A 79 -6.45 -1.24 -0.53
CA ARG A 79 -5.07 -1.34 -0.06
C ARG A 79 -4.88 -0.45 1.16
N THR A 80 -4.37 -1.05 2.23
CA THR A 80 -3.98 -0.32 3.43
C THR A 80 -2.78 0.59 3.14
N PRO A 81 -2.47 1.54 4.04
CA PRO A 81 -1.11 2.04 4.13
C PRO A 81 -0.12 0.90 4.42
N LEU A 82 1.17 1.19 4.18
CA LEU A 82 2.27 0.31 4.52
C LEU A 82 2.35 0.10 6.04
N TYR A 83 2.74 -1.10 6.43
CA TYR A 83 3.04 -1.48 7.81
C TYR A 83 4.27 -2.38 7.87
N ASP A 84 4.85 -2.50 9.06
CA ASP A 84 5.94 -3.42 9.34
C ASP A 84 5.43 -4.86 9.44
N MET A 85 6.09 -5.78 8.74
CA MET A 85 5.72 -7.20 8.69
C MET A 85 5.98 -7.93 10.02
N GLN A 86 6.85 -7.40 10.89
CA GLN A 86 7.18 -8.05 12.17
C GLN A 86 5.99 -8.16 13.13
N SER A 87 5.03 -7.23 13.02
CA SER A 87 3.84 -7.18 13.86
C SER A 87 2.60 -7.79 13.19
N LEU A 88 2.76 -8.38 12.00
CA LEU A 88 1.64 -8.90 11.23
C LEU A 88 1.16 -10.25 11.76
N ASP A 89 -0.13 -10.33 12.05
CA ASP A 89 -0.83 -11.56 12.37
C ASP A 89 -2.03 -11.72 11.43
N MET A 90 -1.91 -12.67 10.50
CA MET A 90 -2.86 -12.91 9.40
C MET A 90 -4.10 -13.70 9.82
N ARG A 91 -4.38 -13.89 11.12
CA ARG A 91 -5.63 -14.54 11.57
C ARG A 91 -6.84 -13.73 11.09
N PRO A 92 -7.70 -14.28 10.21
CA PRO A 92 -8.80 -13.54 9.64
C PRO A 92 -9.98 -13.47 10.62
N PHE A 93 -10.75 -12.39 10.54
CA PHE A 93 -12.04 -12.27 11.20
C PHE A 93 -13.04 -11.61 10.25
N GLU A 94 -14.32 -11.84 10.51
CA GLU A 94 -15.41 -11.20 9.79
C GLU A 94 -16.65 -11.13 10.69
N ASN A 95 -17.32 -9.99 10.65
CA ASN A 95 -18.62 -9.76 11.25
C ASN A 95 -19.50 -8.96 10.27
N GLU A 96 -20.70 -8.56 10.69
CA GLU A 96 -21.68 -7.89 9.82
C GLU A 96 -21.17 -6.57 9.21
N GLN A 97 -20.23 -5.88 9.88
CA GLN A 97 -19.76 -4.56 9.48
C GLN A 97 -18.31 -4.56 8.99
N ARG A 98 -17.48 -5.49 9.49
CA ARG A 98 -16.03 -5.47 9.31
C ARG A 98 -15.50 -6.82 8.88
N VAL A 99 -14.44 -6.77 8.08
CA VAL A 99 -13.63 -7.93 7.72
C VAL A 99 -12.17 -7.53 7.86
N GLY A 100 -11.29 -8.44 8.24
CA GLY A 100 -9.91 -8.05 8.44
C GLY A 100 -9.05 -9.18 8.98
N ILE A 101 -7.87 -8.77 9.40
CA ILE A 101 -6.92 -9.60 10.13
C ILE A 101 -6.60 -8.93 11.46
N SER A 102 -5.86 -9.60 12.34
CA SER A 102 -5.43 -8.98 13.59
C SER A 102 -4.81 -7.59 13.33
N TRP A 103 -5.29 -6.59 14.06
CA TRP A 103 -4.85 -5.19 14.02
C TRP A 103 -5.22 -4.38 12.76
N ILE A 104 -5.88 -4.98 11.77
CA ILE A 104 -6.30 -4.28 10.54
C ILE A 104 -7.75 -4.63 10.26
N ASP A 105 -8.64 -3.65 10.47
CA ASP A 105 -10.06 -3.77 10.19
C ASP A 105 -10.40 -3.06 8.88
N PHE A 106 -11.19 -3.70 8.02
CA PHE A 106 -11.81 -3.09 6.86
C PHE A 106 -13.32 -2.95 7.09
N ASP A 107 -13.80 -1.71 7.16
CA ASP A 107 -15.22 -1.41 7.23
C ASP A 107 -15.88 -1.62 5.86
N GLN A 108 -16.83 -2.55 5.81
CA GLN A 108 -17.48 -2.94 4.57
C GLN A 108 -18.44 -1.86 4.04
N GLN A 109 -18.97 -0.97 4.88
CA GLN A 109 -19.88 0.09 4.45
C GLN A 109 -19.13 1.38 4.12
N ALA A 110 -18.31 1.85 5.05
CA ALA A 110 -17.53 3.07 4.90
C ALA A 110 -16.36 2.92 3.91
N LYS A 111 -15.95 1.67 3.62
CA LYS A 111 -14.79 1.37 2.78
C LYS A 111 -13.53 2.05 3.31
N THR A 112 -13.32 1.95 4.62
CA THR A 112 -12.19 2.55 5.32
C THR A 112 -11.44 1.50 6.12
N PHE A 113 -10.12 1.68 6.25
CA PHE A 113 -9.32 0.86 7.15
C PHE A 113 -9.18 1.49 8.53
N THR A 114 -9.11 0.64 9.55
CA THR A 114 -8.67 1.03 10.90
C THR A 114 -7.43 0.22 11.22
N ILE A 115 -6.33 0.92 11.49
CA ILE A 115 -5.03 0.33 11.79
C ILE A 115 -4.78 0.47 13.28
N SER A 116 -4.70 -0.66 13.97
CA SER A 116 -4.49 -0.75 15.41
C SER A 116 -3.13 -1.36 15.74
N MET A 117 -2.23 -1.45 14.77
CA MET A 117 -0.90 -2.04 14.92
C MET A 117 -0.04 -1.20 15.87
N PRO A 118 0.57 -1.82 16.90
CA PRO A 118 1.48 -1.13 17.80
C PRO A 118 2.68 -0.52 17.07
N GLN A 119 3.06 0.69 17.46
CA GLN A 119 4.17 1.46 16.91
C GLN A 119 4.07 1.70 15.40
N TRP A 120 2.86 1.65 14.82
CA TRP A 120 2.69 1.90 13.41
C TRP A 120 3.13 3.34 13.05
N LYS A 121 3.87 3.46 11.94
CA LYS A 121 4.39 4.74 11.45
C LYS A 121 3.92 5.01 10.04
N GLU A 122 3.43 6.23 9.84
CA GLU A 122 3.06 6.75 8.54
C GLU A 122 4.28 6.77 7.60
N SER A 123 4.10 6.28 6.38
CA SER A 123 5.13 6.28 5.34
C SER A 123 4.70 7.18 4.19
N TRP A 124 5.58 8.05 3.70
CA TRP A 124 5.28 8.93 2.56
C TRP A 124 4.88 8.16 1.29
N LEU A 125 5.30 6.89 1.18
CA LEU A 125 4.93 6.02 0.08
C LEU A 125 3.46 5.62 0.08
N ASN A 126 2.74 5.82 1.19
CA ASN A 126 1.31 5.53 1.30
C ASN A 126 0.49 6.34 0.29
N VAL A 127 0.99 7.50 -0.17
CA VAL A 127 0.42 8.29 -1.27
C VAL A 127 0.29 7.47 -2.58
N PHE A 128 1.15 6.49 -2.79
CA PHE A 128 1.16 5.65 -3.99
C PHE A 128 0.59 4.25 -3.74
N ILE A 129 0.80 3.71 -2.54
CA ILE A 129 0.44 2.33 -2.20
C ILE A 129 -1.01 2.22 -1.73
N SER A 130 -1.42 3.07 -0.79
CA SER A 130 -2.77 3.05 -0.26
C SER A 130 -3.74 3.69 -1.26
N ASN A 131 -4.90 3.07 -1.43
CA ASN A 131 -5.99 3.62 -2.24
C ASN A 131 -7.31 3.70 -1.48
N THR A 132 -7.27 3.54 -0.16
CA THR A 132 -8.45 3.44 0.70
C THR A 132 -8.22 4.34 1.92
N PRO A 133 -9.20 5.19 2.30
CA PRO A 133 -9.06 6.00 3.50
C PRO A 133 -8.79 5.15 4.74
N TYR A 134 -8.00 5.66 5.68
CA TYR A 134 -7.63 4.93 6.89
C TYR A 134 -7.51 5.83 8.11
N THR A 135 -7.63 5.21 9.28
CA THR A 135 -7.42 5.83 10.60
C THR A 135 -6.47 4.95 11.41
N ASN A 136 -5.70 5.53 12.33
CA ASN A 136 -4.84 4.80 13.26
C ASN A 136 -5.33 5.04 14.69
N LEU A 137 -5.60 3.96 15.45
CA LEU A 137 -6.15 4.06 16.81
C LEU A 137 -5.11 4.29 17.91
N GLU A 138 -3.81 4.21 17.61
CA GLU A 138 -2.76 4.40 18.62
C GLU A 138 -2.37 5.88 18.80
N ASN A 139 -2.89 6.77 17.94
CA ASN A 139 -2.58 8.21 17.94
C ASN A 139 -3.77 9.13 18.29
N ASP A 140 -4.82 8.59 18.93
CA ASP A 140 -5.87 9.40 19.57
C ASP A 140 -5.59 9.58 21.08
#